data_AF-X1I334-F1
#
_entry.id   AF-X1I334-F1
#
_cell.length_a   1.000
_cell.length_b   1.000
_cell.length_c   1.000
_cell.angle_alpha   90.00
_cell.angle_beta   90.00
_cell.angle_gamma   90.00
#
_symmetry.space_group_name_H-M   'P 1'
#
loop_
_entity.id
_entity.type
_entity.pdbx_description
1 polymer ?
#
loop_
_entity_poly.entity_id
_entity_poly.type
_entity_poly.pdbx_seq_one_letter_code
_entity_poly.pdbx_strand_id
1 'polypeptide(L)'
;MKKSFKYYIKGNREIVQKASRTLELCRILYNLCLEQRKFAWDNYHKSISCYDQIKELPSLKKFFPEFKEVPSQTLQEVVERVDKAFQNFFSRVKKGEKSRL
;
A
#
# COMPACT_ATOMS: atom_id res chain seq x y z
N MET A 1 -21.79 18.87 24.31
CA MET A 1 -22.02 17.43 24.57
C MET A 1 -21.72 16.64 23.29
N LYS A 2 -20.62 15.87 23.20
CA LYS A 2 -20.33 15.05 22.01
C LYS A 2 -21.20 13.79 22.08
N LYS A 3 -22.13 13.64 21.14
CA LYS A 3 -22.91 12.41 20.98
C LYS A 3 -22.08 11.40 20.18
N SER A 4 -21.89 10.20 20.71
CA SER A 4 -21.29 9.08 19.98
C SER A 4 -22.43 8.20 19.45
N PHE A 5 -22.42 7.92 18.15
CA PHE A 5 -23.41 7.05 17.50
C PHE A 5 -22.73 5.76 17.07
N LYS A 6 -23.35 4.61 17.39
CA LYS A 6 -22.89 3.29 16.96
C LYS A 6 -23.68 2.87 15.73
N TYR A 7 -23.03 2.83 14.58
CA TYR A 7 -23.64 2.40 13.33
C TYR A 7 -23.22 0.96 13.01
N TYR A 8 -24.20 0.12 12.69
CA TYR A 8 -23.96 -1.24 12.19
C TYR A 8 -23.96 -1.22 10.67
N ILE A 9 -22.89 -1.69 10.06
CA ILE A 9 -22.85 -1.88 8.61
C ILE A 9 -23.56 -3.20 8.33
N LYS A 10 -24.81 -3.12 7.85
CA LYS A 10 -25.53 -4.31 7.39
C LYS A 10 -24.86 -4.79 6.10
N GLY A 11 -24.27 -5.98 6.13
CA GLY A 11 -23.57 -6.55 4.98
C GLY A 11 -24.51 -6.69 3.78
N ASN A 12 -24.33 -5.84 2.78
CA ASN A 12 -24.90 -6.01 1.44
C ASN A 12 -23.83 -6.67 0.55
N ARG A 13 -24.24 -7.60 -0.31
CA ARG A 13 -23.36 -8.26 -1.29
C ARG A 13 -22.53 -7.26 -2.10
N GLU A 14 -23.13 -6.14 -2.49
CA GLU A 14 -22.43 -5.07 -3.22
C GLU A 14 -21.32 -4.40 -2.40
N ILE A 15 -21.57 -4.17 -1.10
CA ILE A 15 -20.58 -3.57 -0.20
C ILE A 15 -19.39 -4.51 -0.04
N VAL A 16 -19.66 -5.81 0.15
CA VAL A 16 -18.62 -6.84 0.27
C VAL A 16 -17.79 -6.91 -1.01
N GLN A 17 -18.43 -6.93 -2.18
CA GLN A 17 -17.71 -6.96 -3.47
C GLN A 17 -16.83 -5.73 -3.66
N LYS A 18 -17.34 -4.52 -3.36
CA LYS A 18 -16.53 -3.29 -3.42
C LYS A 18 -15.35 -3.33 -2.45
N ALA A 19 -15.57 -3.79 -1.22
CA ALA A 19 -14.50 -3.94 -0.24
C ALA A 19 -13.43 -4.96 -0.69
N SER A 20 -13.83 -6.11 -1.23
CA SER A 20 -12.93 -7.11 -1.80
C SER A 20 -12.14 -6.55 -2.99
N ARG A 21 -12.79 -5.78 -3.87
CA ARG A 21 -12.13 -5.12 -5.01
C ARG A 21 -11.09 -4.12 -4.53
N THR A 22 -11.42 -3.27 -3.56
CA THR A 22 -10.48 -2.34 -2.94
C THR A 22 -9.29 -3.06 -2.32
N LEU A 23 -9.54 -4.14 -1.56
CA LEU A 23 -8.49 -4.95 -0.95
C LEU A 23 -7.53 -5.50 -2.03
N GLU A 24 -8.08 -6.01 -3.13
CA GLU A 24 -7.29 -6.55 -4.22
C GLU A 24 -6.42 -5.50 -4.91
N LEU A 25 -6.97 -4.32 -5.20
CA LEU A 25 -6.19 -3.20 -5.76
C LEU A 25 -5.08 -2.76 -4.80
N CYS A 26 -5.36 -2.68 -3.50
CA CYS A 26 -4.33 -2.38 -2.49
C CYS A 26 -3.24 -3.46 -2.44
N ARG A 27 -3.60 -4.74 -2.56
CA ARG A 27 -2.65 -5.87 -2.62
C ARG A 27 -1.75 -5.77 -3.84
N ILE A 28 -2.32 -5.46 -5.01
CA ILE A 28 -1.57 -5.26 -6.26
C ILE A 28 -0.60 -4.09 -6.11
N LEU A 29 -1.06 -2.94 -5.61
CA LEU A 29 -0.19 -1.77 -5.40
C LEU A 29 0.97 -2.10 -4.44
N TYR A 30 0.69 -2.79 -3.34
CA TYR A 30 1.71 -3.21 -2.38
C TYR A 30 2.83 -4.01 -3.06
N ASN A 31 2.44 -5.03 -3.85
CA ASN A 31 3.40 -5.87 -4.57
C ASN A 31 4.14 -5.09 -5.66
N LEU A 32 3.46 -4.20 -6.40
CA LEU A 32 4.09 -3.35 -7.40
C LEU A 32 5.18 -2.47 -6.78
N CYS A 33 4.91 -1.87 -5.62
CA CYS A 33 5.90 -1.06 -4.91
C CYS A 33 7.11 -1.88 -4.45
N LEU A 34 6.92 -3.12 -4.00
CA LEU A 34 8.01 -4.01 -3.63
C LEU A 34 8.86 -4.41 -4.83
N GLU A 35 8.22 -4.85 -5.92
CA GLU A 35 8.91 -5.24 -7.15
C GLU A 35 9.69 -4.08 -7.75
N GLN A 36 9.13 -2.86 -7.74
CA GLN A 36 9.83 -1.68 -8.21
C GLN A 36 11.10 -1.38 -7.39
N ARG A 37 11.00 -1.43 -6.04
CA ARG A 37 12.16 -1.22 -5.15
C ARG A 37 13.25 -2.27 -5.40
N LYS A 38 12.85 -3.54 -5.51
CA LYS A 38 13.75 -4.66 -5.81
C LYS A 38 14.44 -4.46 -7.15
N PHE A 39 13.66 -4.22 -8.21
CA PHE A 39 14.18 -3.99 -9.56
C PHE A 39 15.17 -2.80 -9.61
N ALA A 40 14.84 -1.69 -8.94
CA ALA A 40 15.71 -0.51 -8.91
C ALA A 40 17.05 -0.77 -8.21
N TRP A 41 17.03 -1.58 -7.15
CA TRP A 41 18.24 -2.01 -6.47
C TRP A 41 19.06 -2.96 -7.34
N ASP A 42 18.44 -4.02 -7.85
CA ASP A 42 19.13 -5.08 -8.60
C ASP A 42 19.80 -4.55 -9.88
N ASN A 43 19.16 -3.60 -10.58
CA ASN A 43 19.64 -3.11 -11.88
C ASN A 43 20.48 -1.83 -11.76
N TYR A 44 20.14 -0.94 -10.83
CA TYR A 44 20.72 0.40 -10.77
C TYR A 44 21.35 0.73 -9.41
N HIS A 45 21.26 -0.16 -8.43
CA HIS A 45 21.70 0.06 -7.04
C HIS A 45 21.11 1.34 -6.44
N LYS A 46 19.85 1.65 -6.80
CA LYS A 46 19.13 2.84 -6.32
C LYS A 46 18.05 2.45 -5.33
N SER A 47 18.00 3.20 -4.23
CA SER A 47 16.92 3.13 -3.26
C SER A 47 15.78 4.06 -3.69
N ILE A 48 14.56 3.52 -3.74
CA ILE A 48 13.34 4.30 -3.99
C ILE A 48 12.68 4.64 -2.66
N SER A 49 12.37 5.91 -2.44
CA SER A 49 11.70 6.36 -1.23
C SER A 49 10.18 6.19 -1.31
N CYS A 50 9.52 6.19 -0.15
CA CYS A 50 8.05 6.27 -0.06
C CYS A 50 7.48 7.45 -0.84
N TYR A 51 8.13 8.62 -0.75
CA TYR A 51 7.67 9.84 -1.43
C TYR A 51 7.76 9.75 -2.95
N ASP A 52 8.76 9.05 -3.48
CA ASP A 52 8.88 8.84 -4.92
C ASP A 52 7.70 8.00 -5.43
N GLN A 53 7.38 6.91 -4.75
CA GLN A 53 6.25 6.04 -5.10
C GLN A 53 4.89 6.74 -4.93
N ILE A 54 4.73 7.58 -3.91
CA ILE A 54 3.51 8.39 -3.74
C ILE A 54 3.34 9.39 -4.89
N LYS A 55 4.43 10.02 -5.36
CA LYS A 55 4.41 10.94 -6.52
C LYS A 55 4.05 10.24 -7.83
N GLU A 56 4.26 8.93 -7.93
CA GLU A 56 3.90 8.13 -9.09
C GLU A 56 2.42 7.71 -9.11
N LEU A 57 1.71 7.76 -7.98
CA LEU A 57 0.29 7.36 -7.90
C LEU A 57 -0.65 8.08 -8.90
N PRO A 58 -0.52 9.40 -9.15
CA PRO A 58 -1.31 10.07 -10.19
C PRO A 58 -1.06 9.48 -11.58
N SER A 59 0.20 9.18 -11.92
CA SER A 59 0.56 8.52 -13.18
C SER A 59 0.03 7.10 -13.23
N LEU A 60 0.15 6.34 -12.14
CA LEU A 60 -0.43 5.00 -12.02
C LEU A 60 -1.92 5.02 -12.34
N LYS A 61 -2.69 5.96 -11.77
CA LYS A 61 -4.12 6.13 -12.06
C LYS A 61 -4.43 6.54 -13.50
N LYS A 62 -3.47 7.14 -14.22
CA LYS A 62 -3.62 7.49 -15.64
C LYS A 62 -3.49 6.25 -16.51
N PHE A 63 -2.52 5.38 -16.22
CA PHE A 63 -2.28 4.14 -16.98
C PHE A 63 -3.22 3.00 -16.57
N PHE A 64 -3.61 2.96 -15.31
CA PHE A 64 -4.47 1.94 -14.69
C PHE A 64 -5.66 2.62 -14.01
N PRO A 65 -6.73 2.95 -14.78
CA PRO A 65 -7.89 3.68 -14.27
C PRO A 65 -8.62 2.99 -13.12
N GLU A 66 -8.50 1.67 -12.95
CA GLU A 66 -9.09 0.90 -11.85
C GLU A 66 -8.65 1.40 -10.47
N PHE A 67 -7.44 1.96 -10.34
CA PHE A 67 -6.97 2.57 -9.09
C PHE A 67 -7.72 3.86 -8.72
N LYS A 68 -8.53 4.42 -9.62
CA LYS A 68 -9.43 5.54 -9.29
C LYS A 68 -10.61 5.11 -8.42
N GLU A 69 -10.94 3.82 -8.39
CA GLU A 69 -11.98 3.27 -7.50
C GLU A 69 -11.59 3.39 -6.02
N VAL A 70 -10.29 3.46 -5.74
CA VAL A 70 -9.74 3.52 -4.38
C VAL A 70 -9.44 4.98 -4.00
N PRO A 71 -9.85 5.45 -2.80
CA PRO A 71 -9.49 6.77 -2.29
C PRO A 71 -7.98 7.00 -2.32
N SER A 72 -7.56 8.21 -2.70
CA SER A 72 -6.13 8.57 -2.79
C SER A 72 -5.39 8.35 -1.48
N GLN A 73 -6.00 8.68 -0.34
CA GLN A 73 -5.42 8.50 0.98
C GLN A 73 -5.15 7.01 1.27
N THR A 74 -6.07 6.11 0.91
CA THR A 74 -5.88 4.67 1.09
C THR A 74 -4.69 4.15 0.27
N LEU A 75 -4.52 4.61 -0.97
CA LEU A 75 -3.36 4.23 -1.78
C LEU A 75 -2.04 4.77 -1.21
N GLN A 76 -2.04 5.99 -0.67
CA GLN A 76 -0.87 6.56 0.01
C GLN A 76 -0.51 5.74 1.25
N GLU A 77 -1.49 5.37 2.08
CA GLU A 77 -1.27 4.51 3.25
C GLU A 77 -0.72 3.13 2.89
N VAL A 78 -1.11 2.56 1.74
CA VAL A 78 -0.52 1.30 1.24
C VAL A 78 0.98 1.47 0.99
N VAL A 79 1.39 2.54 0.30
CA VAL A 79 2.81 2.83 0.05
C VAL A 79 3.58 3.07 1.35
N GLU A 80 3.00 3.80 2.30
CA GLU A 80 3.60 3.98 3.62
C GLU A 80 3.74 2.67 4.40
N ARG A 81 2.79 1.73 4.24
CA ARG A 81 2.86 0.42 4.87
C ARG A 81 3.97 -0.44 4.27
N VAL A 82 4.20 -0.36 2.96
CA VAL A 82 5.37 -0.98 2.31
C VAL A 82 6.65 -0.43 2.95
N ASP A 83 6.74 0.90 3.09
CA ASP A 83 7.93 1.54 3.64
C ASP A 83 8.21 1.13 5.09
N LYS A 84 7.19 1.16 5.95
CA LYS A 84 7.29 0.70 7.34
C LYS A 84 7.72 -0.77 7.42
N ALA A 85 7.17 -1.64 6.58
CA ALA A 85 7.56 -3.05 6.54
C ALA A 85 9.04 -3.21 6.15
N PHE A 86 9.50 -2.45 5.15
CA PHE A 86 10.89 -2.44 4.70
C PHE A 86 11.83 -1.94 5.81
N GLN A 87 11.54 -0.79 6.41
CA GLN A 87 12.33 -0.23 7.52
C GLN A 87 12.42 -1.22 8.70
N ASN A 88 11.30 -1.83 9.07
CA ASN A 88 11.27 -2.82 10.15
C ASN A 88 12.12 -4.06 9.82
N PHE A 89 12.08 -4.54 8.57
CA PHE A 89 12.92 -5.65 8.12
C PHE A 89 14.41 -5.32 8.31
N PHE A 90 14.89 -4.19 7.77
CA PHE A 90 16.31 -3.83 7.87
C PHE A 90 16.74 -3.49 9.31
N SER A 91 15.85 -2.90 10.10
CA SER A 91 16.10 -2.67 11.53
C SER A 91 16.36 -3.96 12.29
N ARG A 92 15.60 -5.03 12.01
CA ARG A 92 15.81 -6.36 12.61
C ARG A 92 17.09 -7.02 12.11
N VAL A 93 17.37 -6.96 10.81
CA VAL A 93 18.61 -7.47 10.23
C VAL A 93 19.83 -6.83 10.90
N LYS A 94 19.81 -5.51 11.12
CA LYS A 94 20.88 -4.78 11.81
C LYS A 94 21.07 -5.24 13.26
N LYS A 95 20.01 -5.69 13.93
CA LYS A 95 20.05 -6.22 15.31
C LYS A 95 20.45 -7.70 15.39
N GLY A 96 20.65 -8.37 14.25
CA GLY A 96 20.91 -9.81 14.23
C GLY A 96 19.70 -10.68 14.63
N GLU A 97 18.50 -10.07 14.69
CA GLU A 97 17.26 -10.80 14.96
C GLU A 97 16.85 -11.59 13.71
N LYS A 98 16.32 -12.81 13.88
CA LYS A 98 15.81 -13.59 12.76
C LYS A 98 14.69 -12.82 12.07
N SER A 99 14.89 -12.51 10.79
CA SER A 99 13.83 -11.98 9.94
C SER A 99 12.73 -13.03 9.82
N ARG A 100 11.52 -12.71 10.30
CA ARG A 100 10.30 -13.49 10.00
C ARG A 100 9.69 -12.87 8.74
N LEU A 101 9.94 -13.50 7.60
CA LEU A 101 9.14 -13.33 6.39
C LEU A 101 8.01 -14.36 6.40
#